data_AF-A0A0A1PLL1-F1
#
_entry.id   AF-A0A0A1PLL1-F1
#
_cell.length_a   1.000
_cell.length_b   1.000
_cell.length_c   1.000
_cell.angle_alpha   90.00
_cell.angle_beta   90.00
_cell.angle_gamma   90.00
#
_symmetry.space_group_name_H-M   'P 1'
#
loop_
_entity.id
_entity.type
_entity.pdbx_description
1 polymer ?
#
loop_
_entity_poly.entity_id
_entity_poly.type
_entity_poly.pdbx_seq_one_letter_code
_entity_poly.pdbx_strand_id
1 'polypeptide(L)'
;MRDRLMRWFGRLGGGGLPPRPKESGRLPGLLAAYPQYRAPHPGPPKAVTRKQCDANLAYLLEQRPARLAALGELVGRFGIDLAGGLAAADPRPLLDALHAWSRAEWPAIVIEGLTGYGDGYPRWLGSDKGGQHIALSMLMDVAIVLGETVVARRPDYAWRLDLERGNRQMLSYRRPVVMSHARPEHGWPATVLDFEAIVIDLADGIGRGLAYDGRSLGYAALAAIEGGYDPPEPADAAVDLSRLRPIYDKAKHHAETVEEFRLPHERAGMLPAYFFGWLIERGLLSPECRAQLERPIAAYLRRDMTALAVFYEVDGVLTETMLSEEANAFALAYYGPGSSGPYVEDFMEVVAPGLASQFHATYDWNSQALLNARIDSRRADWQKTRED
;
A
#
# COMPACT_ATOMS: atom_id res chain seq x y z
N MET A 1 14.65 -12.40 -27.35
CA MET A 1 13.73 -12.19 -26.20
C MET A 1 14.12 -12.96 -24.93
N ARG A 2 14.81 -14.09 -25.05
CA ARG A 2 15.36 -14.88 -23.92
C ARG A 2 16.50 -14.17 -23.15
N ASP A 3 17.16 -13.19 -23.76
CA ASP A 3 18.25 -12.40 -23.15
C ASP A 3 17.81 -11.20 -22.29
N ARG A 4 16.53 -10.81 -22.31
CA ARG A 4 15.99 -9.78 -21.39
C ARG A 4 15.56 -10.38 -20.05
N LEU A 5 15.06 -11.62 -20.06
CA LEU A 5 14.75 -12.38 -18.84
C LEU A 5 16.01 -12.86 -18.12
N MET A 6 17.04 -13.33 -18.85
CA MET A 6 18.32 -13.75 -18.22
C MET A 6 19.11 -12.62 -17.53
N ARG A 7 18.93 -11.34 -17.93
CA ARG A 7 19.51 -10.21 -17.18
C ARG A 7 18.80 -9.91 -15.87
N TRP A 8 17.57 -10.40 -15.69
CA TRP A 8 16.82 -10.35 -14.43
C TRP A 8 17.20 -11.53 -13.52
N PHE A 9 17.40 -12.72 -14.08
CA PHE A 9 17.73 -13.95 -13.34
C PHE A 9 19.19 -14.06 -12.86
N GLY A 10 20.12 -13.24 -13.36
CA GLY A 10 21.54 -13.30 -12.97
C GLY A 10 21.92 -12.64 -11.64
N ARG A 11 20.97 -12.11 -10.85
CA ARG A 11 21.30 -11.30 -9.64
C ARG A 11 20.62 -11.67 -8.33
N LEU A 12 19.79 -12.71 -8.28
CA LEU A 12 19.04 -13.06 -7.05
C LEU A 12 19.23 -14.52 -6.59
N GLY A 13 20.27 -15.19 -7.09
CA GLY A 13 20.84 -16.37 -6.43
C GLY A 13 21.99 -15.93 -5.54
N GLY A 14 21.71 -15.56 -4.28
CA GLY A 14 22.73 -15.38 -3.24
C GLY A 14 23.37 -13.98 -3.10
N GLY A 15 22.72 -12.90 -3.53
CA GLY A 15 23.21 -11.52 -3.36
C GLY A 15 22.20 -10.66 -2.63
N GLY A 16 22.63 -9.95 -1.58
CA GLY A 16 21.78 -8.98 -0.87
C GLY A 16 21.15 -7.93 -1.79
N LEU A 17 20.14 -7.23 -1.26
CA LEU A 17 19.42 -6.13 -1.91
C LEU A 17 20.37 -5.28 -2.77
N PRO A 18 19.97 -4.88 -4.00
CA PRO A 18 20.84 -4.15 -4.90
C PRO A 18 21.43 -2.93 -4.17
N PRO A 19 22.76 -2.75 -4.20
CA PRO A 19 23.41 -1.65 -3.49
C PRO A 19 22.88 -0.32 -4.04
N ARG A 20 22.59 0.64 -3.15
CA ARG A 20 22.23 2.00 -3.55
C ARG A 20 23.33 2.54 -4.49
N PRO A 21 22.98 3.11 -5.66
CA PRO A 21 23.97 3.80 -6.48
C PRO A 21 24.68 4.85 -5.63
N LYS A 22 26.03 4.85 -5.61
CA LYS A 22 26.79 5.98 -5.07
C LYS A 22 26.67 7.12 -6.07
N GLU A 23 25.62 7.92 -5.93
CA GLU A 23 25.44 9.14 -6.70
C GLU A 23 25.59 10.37 -5.82
N SER A 24 26.36 11.32 -6.34
CA SER A 24 26.72 12.59 -5.74
C SER A 24 25.52 13.54 -5.73
N GLY A 25 24.80 13.60 -4.61
CA GLY A 25 23.82 14.66 -4.32
C GLY A 25 24.41 15.72 -3.37
N ARG A 26 23.87 16.94 -3.42
CA ARG A 26 24.25 18.00 -2.45
C ARG A 26 23.51 17.81 -1.13
N LEU A 27 22.39 17.08 -1.15
CA LEU A 27 21.49 16.89 -0.01
C LEU A 27 22.17 16.29 1.25
N PRO A 28 23.00 15.23 1.21
CA PRO A 28 23.63 14.71 2.42
C PRO A 28 24.47 15.74 3.18
N GLY A 29 25.21 16.60 2.46
CA GLY A 29 25.99 17.67 3.07
C GLY A 29 25.13 18.77 3.69
N LEU A 30 23.99 19.09 3.08
CA LEU A 30 23.03 20.05 3.64
C LEU A 30 22.31 19.48 4.86
N LEU A 31 22.06 18.17 4.89
CA LEU A 31 21.39 17.51 6.02
C LEU A 31 22.24 17.48 7.30
N ALA A 32 23.57 17.60 7.20
CA ALA A 32 24.46 17.59 8.37
C ALA A 32 24.16 18.72 9.38
N ALA A 33 23.62 19.85 8.92
CA ALA A 33 23.23 20.99 9.75
C ALA A 33 21.70 21.15 9.86
N TYR A 34 20.92 20.19 9.36
CA TYR A 34 19.47 20.30 9.32
C TYR A 34 18.87 20.13 10.71
N PRO A 35 17.82 20.90 11.09
CA PRO A 35 17.25 20.82 12.42
C PRO A 35 16.53 19.50 12.65
N GLN A 36 16.84 18.83 13.75
CA GLN A 36 16.20 17.59 14.18
C GLN A 36 14.72 17.81 14.52
N TYR A 37 13.83 16.95 14.01
CA TYR A 37 12.46 16.82 14.47
C TYR A 37 12.37 15.67 15.48
N ARG A 38 12.28 16.01 16.77
CA ARG A 38 12.14 15.01 17.83
C ARG A 38 10.76 15.08 18.46
N ALA A 39 9.89 14.12 18.14
CA ALA A 39 8.63 13.98 18.85
C ALA A 39 8.89 13.74 20.36
N PRO A 40 8.08 14.29 21.28
CA PRO A 40 8.27 14.11 22.72
C PRO A 40 8.24 12.64 23.16
N HIS A 41 7.42 11.82 22.49
CA HIS A 41 7.23 10.42 22.81
C HIS A 41 7.31 9.55 21.55
N PRO A 42 8.52 9.27 21.02
CA PRO A 42 8.69 8.35 19.90
C PRO A 42 8.37 6.92 20.37
N GLY A 43 7.94 6.08 19.44
CA GLY A 43 7.68 4.66 19.68
C GLY A 43 6.51 4.12 18.87
N PRO A 44 6.35 2.78 18.85
CA PRO A 44 5.25 2.15 18.14
C PRO A 44 3.89 2.45 18.80
N PRO A 45 2.79 2.48 18.03
CA PRO A 45 1.44 2.79 18.53
C PRO A 45 1.01 2.08 19.82
N LYS A 46 1.41 0.80 19.97
CA LYS A 46 1.08 -0.04 21.12
C LYS A 46 1.86 0.33 22.39
N ALA A 47 3.03 0.98 22.26
CA ALA A 47 3.89 1.39 23.38
C ALA A 47 3.63 2.82 23.88
N VAL A 48 2.93 3.64 23.09
CA VAL A 48 2.64 5.04 23.44
C VAL A 48 1.22 5.15 24.02
N THR A 49 1.11 5.77 25.20
CA THR A 49 -0.18 6.00 25.87
C THR A 49 -0.98 7.08 25.15
N ARG A 50 -2.30 7.11 25.36
CA ARG A 50 -3.15 8.14 24.73
C ARG A 50 -2.69 9.57 25.03
N LYS A 51 -2.33 9.86 26.29
CA LYS A 51 -1.83 11.18 26.70
C LYS A 51 -0.53 11.57 25.96
N GLN A 52 0.35 10.60 25.73
CA GLN A 52 1.59 10.82 24.98
C GLN A 52 1.32 11.04 23.49
N CYS A 53 0.33 10.35 22.91
CA CYS A 53 -0.12 10.62 21.55
C CYS A 53 -0.66 12.05 21.42
N ASP A 54 -1.49 12.50 22.36
CA ASP A 54 -2.02 13.87 22.35
C ASP A 54 -0.88 14.90 22.45
N ALA A 55 0.14 14.63 23.27
CA ALA A 55 1.35 15.47 23.36
C ALA A 55 2.17 15.50 22.06
N ASN A 56 2.28 14.37 21.35
CA ASN A 56 2.94 14.33 20.05
C ASN A 56 2.19 15.13 18.98
N LEU A 57 0.84 15.08 18.96
CA LEU A 57 0.04 15.89 18.04
C LEU A 57 0.19 17.39 18.36
N ALA A 58 0.10 17.76 19.65
CA ALA A 58 0.29 19.16 20.07
C ALA A 58 1.67 19.68 19.66
N TYR A 59 2.72 18.87 19.87
CA TYR A 59 4.07 19.21 19.45
C TYR A 59 4.19 19.40 17.93
N LEU A 60 3.60 18.50 17.13
CA LEU A 60 3.60 18.65 15.67
C LEU A 60 2.97 20.00 15.26
N LEU A 61 1.80 20.31 15.80
CA LEU A 61 1.06 21.54 15.49
C LEU A 61 1.84 22.79 15.89
N GLU A 62 2.49 22.76 17.06
CA GLU A 62 3.32 23.86 17.56
C GLU A 62 4.58 24.07 16.70
N GLN A 63 5.28 22.99 16.34
CA GLN A 63 6.53 23.06 15.60
C GLN A 63 6.35 23.35 14.11
N ARG A 64 5.15 23.09 13.58
CA ARG A 64 4.85 23.16 12.15
C ARG A 64 5.39 24.41 11.44
N PRO A 65 5.19 25.66 11.92
CA PRO A 65 5.74 26.85 11.23
C PRO A 65 7.27 26.82 11.12
N ALA A 66 7.97 26.41 12.18
CA ALA A 66 9.43 26.29 12.17
C ALA A 66 9.91 25.17 11.24
N ARG A 67 9.18 24.05 11.19
CA ARG A 67 9.48 22.94 10.28
C ARG A 67 9.29 23.30 8.81
N LEU A 68 8.22 24.01 8.47
CA LEU A 68 8.00 24.55 7.13
C LEU A 68 9.10 25.52 6.71
N ALA A 69 9.53 26.41 7.63
CA ALA A 69 10.63 27.33 7.37
C ALA A 69 11.96 26.59 7.11
N ALA A 70 12.29 25.58 7.94
CA ALA A 70 13.50 24.78 7.76
C ALA A 70 13.54 24.04 6.42
N LEU A 71 12.42 23.41 6.02
CA LEU A 71 12.35 22.77 4.73
C LEU A 71 12.40 23.78 3.59
N GLY A 72 11.74 24.94 3.74
CA GLY A 72 11.79 26.03 2.78
C GLY A 72 13.20 26.52 2.51
N GLU A 73 14.01 26.71 3.55
CA GLU A 73 15.43 27.06 3.41
C GLU A 73 16.22 25.98 2.67
N LEU A 74 15.96 24.71 2.96
CA LEU A 74 16.62 23.59 2.30
C LEU A 74 16.25 23.50 0.82
N VAL A 75 14.95 23.42 0.49
CA VAL A 75 14.49 23.28 -0.90
C VAL A 75 14.72 24.54 -1.73
N GLY A 76 14.83 25.71 -1.08
CA GLY A 76 15.28 26.95 -1.70
C GLY A 76 16.71 26.86 -2.26
N ARG A 77 17.59 26.03 -1.68
CA ARG A 77 18.93 25.74 -2.26
C ARG A 77 18.87 24.98 -3.59
N PHE A 78 17.70 24.43 -3.92
CA PHE A 78 17.36 23.73 -5.15
C PHE A 78 16.39 24.52 -6.03
N GLY A 79 16.14 25.80 -5.72
CA GLY A 79 15.30 26.68 -6.53
C GLY A 79 13.79 26.50 -6.33
N ILE A 80 13.36 25.85 -5.24
CA ILE A 80 11.94 25.65 -4.92
C ILE A 80 11.48 26.73 -3.93
N ASP A 81 10.50 27.53 -4.33
CA ASP A 81 9.81 28.46 -3.43
C ASP A 81 8.67 27.76 -2.70
N LEU A 82 8.98 27.23 -1.51
CA LEU A 82 8.00 26.50 -0.71
C LEU A 82 6.85 27.40 -0.21
N ALA A 83 7.17 28.60 0.24
CA ALA A 83 6.17 29.51 0.82
C ALA A 83 5.20 30.00 -0.25
N GLY A 84 5.70 30.42 -1.41
CA GLY A 84 4.88 30.79 -2.56
C GLY A 84 4.06 29.62 -3.08
N GLY A 85 4.65 28.42 -3.16
CA GLY A 85 3.96 27.21 -3.59
C GLY A 85 2.80 26.80 -2.66
N LEU A 86 2.98 26.89 -1.34
CA LEU A 86 1.91 26.59 -0.37
C LEU A 86 0.76 27.59 -0.46
N ALA A 87 1.07 28.87 -0.68
CA ALA A 87 0.10 29.95 -0.82
C ALA A 87 -0.62 30.01 -2.18
N ALA A 88 -0.08 29.37 -3.21
CA ALA A 88 -0.66 29.35 -4.55
C ALA A 88 -2.03 28.64 -4.58
N ALA A 89 -2.96 29.06 -5.43
CA ALA A 89 -4.25 28.37 -5.55
C ALA A 89 -4.07 26.92 -6.05
N ASP A 90 -3.28 26.73 -7.12
CA ASP A 90 -2.92 25.42 -7.65
C ASP A 90 -1.64 24.88 -6.97
N PRO A 91 -1.70 23.75 -6.25
CA PRO A 91 -0.54 23.17 -5.58
C PRO A 91 0.36 22.35 -6.52
N ARG A 92 -0.09 21.99 -7.74
CA ARG A 92 0.64 21.08 -8.63
C ARG A 92 2.07 21.53 -8.94
N PRO A 93 2.35 22.82 -9.25
CA PRO A 93 3.72 23.25 -9.53
C PRO A 93 4.68 23.00 -8.37
N LEU A 94 4.23 23.21 -7.12
CA LEU A 94 5.04 22.92 -5.94
C LEU A 94 5.27 21.41 -5.79
N LEU A 95 4.20 20.61 -5.92
CA LEU A 95 4.27 19.16 -5.77
C LEU A 95 5.14 18.50 -6.84
N ASP A 96 5.08 18.97 -8.08
CA ASP A 96 5.92 18.52 -9.18
C ASP A 96 7.40 18.89 -8.95
N ALA A 97 7.67 20.11 -8.47
CA ALA A 97 9.02 20.54 -8.12
C ALA A 97 9.62 19.69 -6.98
N LEU A 98 8.84 19.43 -5.92
CA LEU A 98 9.25 18.56 -4.82
C LEU A 98 9.49 17.12 -5.29
N HIS A 99 8.65 16.60 -6.20
CA HIS A 99 8.84 15.28 -6.78
C HIS A 99 10.09 15.19 -7.67
N ALA A 100 10.36 16.21 -8.49
CA ALA A 100 11.57 16.27 -9.30
C ALA A 100 12.83 16.33 -8.41
N TRP A 101 12.79 17.15 -7.36
CA TRP A 101 13.86 17.23 -6.37
C TRP A 101 14.06 15.91 -5.62
N SER A 102 12.98 15.23 -5.22
CA SER A 102 13.09 13.94 -4.53
C SER A 102 13.76 12.89 -5.41
N ARG A 103 13.40 12.83 -6.69
CA ARG A 103 14.03 11.92 -7.66
C ARG A 103 15.51 12.21 -7.89
N ALA A 104 15.91 13.48 -7.85
CA ALA A 104 17.28 13.89 -8.08
C ALA A 104 18.18 13.70 -6.85
N GLU A 105 17.69 14.03 -5.65
CA GLU A 105 18.55 14.17 -4.47
C GLU A 105 18.37 13.04 -3.44
N TRP A 106 17.22 12.38 -3.38
CA TRP A 106 16.99 11.31 -2.40
C TRP A 106 17.76 10.00 -2.69
N PRO A 107 18.20 9.68 -3.92
CA PRO A 107 19.13 8.56 -4.11
C PRO A 107 20.43 8.68 -3.31
N ALA A 108 20.85 9.91 -2.99
CA ALA A 108 22.08 10.19 -2.25
C ALA A 108 21.93 10.11 -0.73
N ILE A 109 20.70 10.10 -0.18
CA ILE A 109 20.52 9.95 1.28
C ILE A 109 20.58 8.47 1.63
N VAL A 110 21.34 8.14 2.68
CA VAL A 110 21.35 6.79 3.28
C VAL A 110 20.50 6.83 4.53
N ILE A 111 19.51 5.95 4.61
CA ILE A 111 18.70 5.76 5.81
C ILE A 111 18.96 4.34 6.30
N GLU A 112 20.04 4.18 7.06
CA GLU A 112 20.46 2.86 7.55
C GLU A 112 19.39 2.25 8.46
N GLY A 113 19.10 0.96 8.28
CA GLY A 113 18.20 0.23 9.17
C GLY A 113 16.71 0.55 9.05
N LEU A 114 16.27 1.36 8.08
CA LEU A 114 14.85 1.61 7.78
C LEU A 114 14.34 0.91 6.52
N THR A 115 15.07 -0.10 6.09
CA THR A 115 14.87 -0.78 4.82
C THR A 115 13.89 -1.94 4.95
N GLY A 116 12.73 -1.86 4.29
CA GLY A 116 11.76 -2.96 4.14
C GLY A 116 10.75 -3.11 5.29
N TYR A 117 9.59 -3.71 4.98
CA TYR A 117 8.64 -4.21 5.97
C TYR A 117 9.36 -5.22 6.90
N GLY A 118 9.29 -5.00 8.22
CA GLY A 118 10.04 -5.75 9.24
C GLY A 118 10.62 -4.85 10.34
N ASP A 119 11.91 -5.02 10.66
CA ASP A 119 12.66 -4.28 11.69
C ASP A 119 12.75 -2.74 11.46
N GLY A 120 12.42 -2.27 10.25
CA GLY A 120 12.47 -0.85 9.88
C GLY A 120 11.43 -0.01 10.59
N TYR A 121 10.19 -0.47 10.71
CA TYR A 121 9.12 0.31 11.36
C TYR A 121 9.38 0.59 12.83
N PRO A 122 9.74 -0.41 13.67
CA PRO A 122 10.10 -0.14 15.06
C PRO A 122 11.26 0.86 15.19
N ARG A 123 12.24 0.80 14.28
CA ARG A 123 13.40 1.73 14.29
C ARG A 123 13.01 3.15 13.88
N TRP A 124 12.17 3.34 12.86
CA TRP A 124 11.69 4.67 12.48
C TRP A 124 10.82 5.27 13.59
N LEU A 125 9.86 4.48 14.08
CA LEU A 125 8.92 4.92 15.09
C LEU A 125 9.64 5.27 16.40
N GLY A 126 10.67 4.49 16.77
CA GLY A 126 11.52 4.75 17.94
C GLY A 126 12.65 5.75 17.72
N SER A 127 12.86 6.24 16.49
CA SER A 127 13.96 7.14 16.16
C SER A 127 13.75 8.52 16.78
N ASP A 128 14.83 9.12 17.28
CA ASP A 128 14.86 10.54 17.61
C ASP A 128 15.02 11.43 16.37
N LYS A 129 15.25 10.82 15.19
CA LYS A 129 15.49 11.47 13.89
C LYS A 129 16.70 12.40 13.86
N GLY A 130 17.69 12.16 14.73
CA GLY A 130 18.96 12.88 14.77
C GLY A 130 20.12 12.08 14.17
N GLY A 131 21.30 12.69 14.13
CA GLY A 131 22.55 12.01 13.75
C GLY A 131 22.46 11.31 12.39
N GLN A 132 22.71 9.99 12.37
CA GLN A 132 22.64 9.17 11.16
C GLN A 132 21.23 9.06 10.56
N HIS A 133 20.18 9.34 11.35
CA HIS A 133 18.79 9.33 10.91
C HIS A 133 18.24 10.73 10.59
N ILE A 134 19.10 11.74 10.44
CA ILE A 134 18.65 13.12 10.23
C ILE A 134 17.77 13.31 8.99
N ALA A 135 17.94 12.46 7.98
CA ALA A 135 17.06 12.43 6.81
C ALA A 135 15.57 12.24 7.18
N LEU A 136 15.25 11.51 8.26
CA LEU A 136 13.87 11.36 8.72
C LEU A 136 13.25 12.65 9.23
N SER A 137 14.07 13.58 9.73
CA SER A 137 13.58 14.91 10.10
C SER A 137 13.15 15.69 8.87
N MET A 138 13.93 15.61 7.79
CA MET A 138 13.58 16.23 6.50
C MET A 138 12.34 15.56 5.87
N LEU A 139 12.27 14.23 5.89
CA LEU A 139 11.11 13.50 5.37
C LEU A 139 9.82 13.80 6.16
N MET A 140 9.93 13.98 7.48
CA MET A 140 8.81 14.47 8.29
C MET A 140 8.36 15.87 7.84
N ASP A 141 9.28 16.76 7.51
CA ASP A 141 8.90 18.10 7.05
C ASP A 141 8.23 18.07 5.67
N VAL A 142 8.68 17.17 4.79
CA VAL A 142 8.02 16.92 3.50
C VAL A 142 6.59 16.40 3.74
N ALA A 143 6.41 15.49 4.68
CA ALA A 143 5.08 15.02 5.09
C ALA A 143 4.20 16.15 5.65
N ILE A 144 4.79 17.07 6.42
CA ILE A 144 4.10 18.28 6.90
C ILE A 144 3.65 19.14 5.72
N VAL A 145 4.51 19.38 4.72
CA VAL A 145 4.14 20.14 3.51
C VAL A 145 2.99 19.49 2.76
N LEU A 146 3.01 18.17 2.56
CA LEU A 146 1.92 17.46 1.90
C LEU A 146 0.61 17.60 2.69
N GLY A 147 0.66 17.43 4.00
CA GLY A 147 -0.50 17.61 4.86
C GLY A 147 -1.06 19.03 4.87
N GLU A 148 -0.19 20.04 4.95
CA GLU A 148 -0.61 21.46 4.88
C GLU A 148 -1.18 21.82 3.51
N THR A 149 -0.66 21.22 2.44
CA THR A 149 -1.20 21.41 1.10
C THR A 149 -2.66 20.98 1.02
N VAL A 150 -3.01 19.86 1.69
CA VAL A 150 -4.40 19.38 1.81
C VAL A 150 -5.21 20.27 2.74
N VAL A 151 -4.77 20.46 3.99
CA VAL A 151 -5.54 21.19 5.03
C VAL A 151 -5.85 22.63 4.61
N ALA A 152 -4.96 23.30 3.88
CA ALA A 152 -5.20 24.66 3.38
C ALA A 152 -6.31 24.75 2.31
N ARG A 153 -6.63 23.64 1.63
CA ARG A 153 -7.59 23.59 0.50
C ARG A 153 -8.84 22.78 0.81
N ARG A 154 -8.79 21.96 1.86
CA ARG A 154 -9.85 21.03 2.26
C ARG A 154 -10.21 21.26 3.73
N PRO A 155 -11.23 22.09 4.02
CA PRO A 155 -11.59 22.42 5.40
C PRO A 155 -12.14 21.22 6.19
N ASP A 156 -12.53 20.15 5.49
CA ASP A 156 -12.93 18.88 6.09
C ASP A 156 -11.75 18.00 6.51
N TYR A 157 -10.51 18.39 6.19
CA TYR A 157 -9.29 17.69 6.59
C TYR A 157 -8.54 18.48 7.67
N ALA A 158 -8.00 17.76 8.64
CA ALA A 158 -7.17 18.35 9.69
C ALA A 158 -6.11 17.36 10.21
N TRP A 159 -5.03 17.88 10.79
CA TRP A 159 -4.10 17.08 11.58
C TRP A 159 -4.78 16.56 12.85
N ARG A 160 -4.81 15.24 13.02
CA ARG A 160 -5.48 14.52 14.10
C ARG A 160 -4.69 13.27 14.49
N LEU A 161 -5.13 12.62 15.56
CA LEU A 161 -4.70 11.26 15.86
C LEU A 161 -5.61 10.27 15.14
N ASP A 162 -5.01 9.27 14.47
CA ASP A 162 -5.76 8.11 14.01
C ASP A 162 -6.22 7.29 15.23
N LEU A 163 -7.50 7.35 15.54
CA LEU A 163 -8.09 6.63 16.67
C LEU A 163 -9.21 5.71 16.22
N GLU A 164 -9.36 5.52 14.91
CA GLU A 164 -10.43 4.73 14.34
C GLU A 164 -10.28 3.28 14.76
N ARG A 165 -11.40 2.67 15.18
CA ARG A 165 -11.39 1.30 15.71
C ARG A 165 -10.93 0.29 14.66
N GLY A 166 -11.30 0.51 13.39
CA GLY A 166 -10.88 -0.31 12.26
C GLY A 166 -9.37 -0.26 12.00
N ASN A 167 -8.72 0.84 12.38
CA ASN A 167 -7.31 1.06 12.10
C ASN A 167 -6.38 0.51 13.18
N ARG A 168 -6.89 -0.16 14.23
CA ARG A 168 -6.06 -0.62 15.38
C ARG A 168 -4.86 -1.48 15.03
N GLN A 169 -4.89 -2.16 13.89
CA GLN A 169 -3.76 -2.96 13.39
C GLN A 169 -2.90 -2.22 12.36
N MET A 170 -3.37 -1.06 11.88
CA MET A 170 -2.61 -0.22 10.95
C MET A 170 -1.48 0.50 11.67
N LEU A 171 -0.43 0.75 10.91
CA LEU A 171 0.74 1.50 11.34
C LEU A 171 0.38 2.91 11.82
N SER A 172 -0.60 3.55 11.16
CA SER A 172 -1.08 4.91 11.42
C SER A 172 -1.75 5.09 12.78
N TYR A 173 -2.27 4.02 13.39
CA TYR A 173 -3.03 4.10 14.63
C TYR A 173 -2.24 4.84 15.71
N ARG A 174 -2.89 5.76 16.42
CA ARG A 174 -2.33 6.63 17.47
C ARG A 174 -1.21 7.57 17.02
N ARG A 175 -0.98 7.75 15.72
CA ARG A 175 -0.01 8.71 15.19
C ARG A 175 -0.70 10.01 14.77
N PRO A 176 0.01 11.16 14.84
CA PRO A 176 -0.41 12.38 14.16
C PRO A 176 -0.44 12.16 12.65
N VAL A 177 -1.61 12.34 12.05
CA VAL A 177 -1.91 12.11 10.62
C VAL A 177 -2.84 13.21 10.12
N VAL A 178 -2.98 13.35 8.81
CA VAL A 178 -4.07 14.15 8.24
C VAL A 178 -5.29 13.27 8.08
N MET A 179 -6.44 13.70 8.59
CA MET A 179 -7.70 12.96 8.49
C MET A 179 -8.83 13.82 7.99
N SER A 180 -9.70 13.25 7.15
CA SER A 180 -11.00 13.84 6.87
C SER A 180 -11.92 13.73 8.09
N HIS A 181 -12.96 14.56 8.15
CA HIS A 181 -14.07 14.32 9.06
C HIS A 181 -14.80 13.04 8.66
N ALA A 182 -15.12 12.19 9.65
CA ALA A 182 -16.08 11.13 9.44
C ALA A 182 -17.40 11.74 8.95
N ARG A 183 -18.09 11.05 8.06
CA ARG A 183 -19.41 11.42 7.55
C ARG A 183 -20.40 10.33 7.95
N PRO A 184 -20.87 10.29 9.22
CA PRO A 184 -21.73 9.23 9.74
C PRO A 184 -23.01 9.05 8.93
N GLU A 185 -23.54 10.13 8.37
CA GLU A 185 -24.71 10.17 7.50
C GLU A 185 -24.56 9.31 6.23
N HIS A 186 -23.32 9.07 5.78
CA HIS A 186 -23.01 8.23 4.63
C HIS A 186 -22.42 6.87 5.03
N GLY A 187 -22.33 6.56 6.33
CA GLY A 187 -21.63 5.37 6.84
C GLY A 187 -20.13 5.34 6.46
N TRP A 188 -19.55 6.49 6.07
CA TRP A 188 -18.21 6.57 5.53
C TRP A 188 -17.21 6.91 6.65
N PRO A 189 -16.22 6.04 6.93
CA PRO A 189 -15.22 6.29 7.95
C PRO A 189 -14.31 7.47 7.54
N ALA A 190 -13.67 8.10 8.53
CA ALA A 190 -12.66 9.12 8.27
C ALA A 190 -11.51 8.53 7.45
N THR A 191 -11.12 9.20 6.36
CA THR A 191 -9.95 8.84 5.56
C THR A 191 -8.70 9.25 6.33
N VAL A 192 -7.77 8.32 6.52
CA VAL A 192 -6.49 8.55 7.18
C VAL A 192 -5.37 8.67 6.15
N LEU A 193 -4.62 9.77 6.21
CA LEU A 193 -3.44 10.03 5.39
C LEU A 193 -2.21 10.17 6.30
N ASP A 194 -1.48 9.08 6.50
CA ASP A 194 -0.18 9.08 7.20
C ASP A 194 0.92 9.48 6.23
N PHE A 195 1.03 10.80 5.99
CA PHE A 195 2.02 11.34 5.06
C PHE A 195 3.47 11.02 5.46
N GLU A 196 3.78 10.84 6.75
CA GLU A 196 5.14 10.48 7.16
C GLU A 196 5.48 9.06 6.68
N ALA A 197 4.56 8.11 6.85
CA ALA A 197 4.72 6.75 6.31
C ALA A 197 4.84 6.76 4.78
N ILE A 198 3.92 7.46 4.09
CA ILE A 198 3.91 7.57 2.61
C ILE A 198 5.25 8.12 2.09
N VAL A 199 5.76 9.19 2.69
CA VAL A 199 7.01 9.83 2.26
C VAL A 199 8.23 8.94 2.50
N ILE A 200 8.25 8.19 3.62
CA ILE A 200 9.33 7.25 3.92
C ILE A 200 9.35 6.09 2.93
N ASP A 201 8.19 5.51 2.64
CA ASP A 201 8.06 4.42 1.66
C ASP A 201 8.52 4.89 0.26
N LEU A 202 8.13 6.11 -0.14
CA LEU A 202 8.59 6.73 -1.37
C LEU A 202 10.12 6.96 -1.37
N ALA A 203 10.69 7.43 -0.27
CA ALA A 203 12.12 7.67 -0.16
C ALA A 203 12.95 6.39 -0.25
N ASP A 204 12.47 5.30 0.35
CA ASP A 204 13.13 4.01 0.22
C ASP A 204 13.02 3.45 -1.20
N GLY A 205 11.84 3.56 -1.83
CA GLY A 205 11.63 3.17 -3.23
C GLY A 205 12.55 3.93 -4.20
N ILE A 206 12.60 5.26 -4.11
CA ILE A 206 13.48 6.12 -4.91
C ILE A 206 14.95 5.75 -4.66
N GLY A 207 15.36 5.60 -3.40
CA GLY A 207 16.75 5.27 -3.04
C GLY A 207 17.25 3.93 -3.58
N ARG A 208 16.33 2.98 -3.84
CA ARG A 208 16.65 1.67 -4.43
C ARG A 208 16.58 1.64 -5.95
N GLY A 209 16.20 2.76 -6.59
CA GLY A 209 15.88 2.77 -8.02
C GLY A 209 14.68 1.88 -8.37
N LEU A 210 13.81 1.59 -7.40
CA LEU A 210 12.56 0.88 -7.67
C LEU A 210 11.60 1.88 -8.32
N ALA A 211 10.95 1.43 -9.40
CA ALA A 211 9.80 2.15 -9.94
C ALA A 211 8.64 1.96 -8.94
N TYR A 212 8.56 2.85 -7.94
CA TYR A 212 7.39 2.97 -7.07
C TYR A 212 6.20 3.33 -7.95
N ASP A 213 5.42 2.31 -8.35
CA ASP A 213 4.10 2.25 -9.01
C ASP A 213 3.64 3.35 -10.00
N GLY A 214 4.51 4.26 -10.41
CA GLY A 214 4.21 5.46 -11.19
C GLY A 214 3.69 6.66 -10.38
N ARG A 215 3.46 6.57 -9.06
CA ARG A 215 2.88 7.70 -8.30
C ARG A 215 3.91 8.77 -7.94
N SER A 216 3.50 10.03 -8.06
CA SER A 216 4.31 11.18 -7.65
C SER A 216 4.26 11.40 -6.13
N LEU A 217 5.22 12.15 -5.59
CA LEU A 217 5.29 12.51 -4.17
C LEU A 217 4.00 13.19 -3.67
N GLY A 218 3.37 13.99 -4.53
CA GLY A 218 2.14 14.71 -4.23
C GLY A 218 0.85 13.95 -4.52
N TYR A 219 0.91 12.70 -5.02
CA TYR A 219 -0.27 11.98 -5.51
C TYR A 219 -1.40 11.90 -4.47
N ALA A 220 -1.09 11.46 -3.23
CA ALA A 220 -2.11 11.33 -2.19
C ALA A 220 -2.68 12.70 -1.75
N ALA A 221 -1.86 13.75 -1.76
CA ALA A 221 -2.32 15.10 -1.46
C ALA A 221 -3.27 15.63 -2.56
N LEU A 222 -2.92 15.43 -3.84
CA LEU A 222 -3.78 15.81 -4.96
C LEU A 222 -5.09 15.04 -4.96
N ALA A 223 -5.04 13.72 -4.77
CA ALA A 223 -6.24 12.89 -4.65
C ALA A 223 -7.17 13.39 -3.53
N ALA A 224 -6.62 13.77 -2.36
CA ALA A 224 -7.41 14.33 -1.28
C ALA A 224 -8.03 15.69 -1.64
N ILE A 225 -7.28 16.56 -2.30
CA ILE A 225 -7.78 17.88 -2.73
C ILE A 225 -8.89 17.76 -3.77
N GLU A 226 -8.73 16.85 -4.72
CA GLU A 226 -9.66 16.59 -5.82
C GLU A 226 -10.87 15.74 -5.40
N GLY A 227 -10.94 15.31 -4.14
CA GLY A 227 -12.06 14.53 -3.61
C GLY A 227 -12.01 13.04 -3.94
N GLY A 228 -10.86 12.52 -4.36
CA GLY A 228 -10.64 11.10 -4.64
C GLY A 228 -10.80 10.17 -3.42
N TYR A 229 -10.92 10.72 -2.21
CA TYR A 229 -11.24 9.98 -0.99
C TYR A 229 -12.57 10.38 -0.35
N ASP A 230 -13.34 11.25 -1.00
CA ASP A 230 -14.66 11.63 -0.52
C ASP A 230 -15.64 10.47 -0.75
N PRO A 231 -16.66 10.31 0.11
CA PRO A 231 -17.75 9.41 -0.22
C PRO A 231 -18.35 9.87 -1.55
N PRO A 232 -18.77 8.93 -2.40
CA PRO A 232 -19.55 9.30 -3.58
C PRO A 232 -20.75 10.13 -3.11
N GLU A 233 -21.04 11.25 -3.79
CA GLU A 233 -22.26 12.00 -3.48
C GLU A 233 -23.46 11.04 -3.54
N PRO A 234 -24.48 11.20 -2.66
CA PRO A 234 -25.71 10.45 -2.78
C PRO A 234 -26.39 10.88 -4.07
N ALA A 235 -26.09 10.17 -5.15
CA ALA A 235 -26.57 10.52 -6.46
C ALA A 235 -28.00 10.02 -6.62
N ASP A 236 -28.85 10.85 -7.22
CA ASP A 236 -29.95 10.40 -8.11
C ASP A 236 -29.42 9.64 -9.35
N ALA A 237 -28.28 8.99 -9.25
CA ALA A 237 -27.71 8.15 -10.28
C ALA A 237 -26.94 7.05 -9.58
N ALA A 238 -27.45 5.82 -9.70
CA ALA A 238 -26.69 4.62 -9.42
C ALA A 238 -25.27 4.78 -9.98
N VAL A 239 -24.27 4.88 -9.09
CA VAL A 239 -22.88 4.74 -9.48
C VAL A 239 -22.80 3.34 -10.08
N ASP A 240 -22.62 3.30 -11.39
CA ASP A 240 -22.35 2.06 -12.10
C ASP A 240 -20.96 1.59 -11.68
N LEU A 241 -20.94 0.77 -10.62
CA LEU A 241 -19.75 0.13 -10.06
C LEU A 241 -19.01 -0.71 -11.11
N SER A 242 -19.59 -0.96 -12.29
CA SER A 242 -18.89 -1.57 -13.44
C SER A 242 -17.76 -0.71 -14.02
N ARG A 243 -17.62 0.56 -13.60
CA ARG A 243 -16.58 1.47 -14.12
C ARG A 243 -15.31 1.56 -13.28
N LEU A 244 -15.28 1.09 -12.03
CA LEU A 244 -14.05 0.94 -11.25
C LEU A 244 -13.65 -0.53 -11.24
N ARG A 245 -12.80 -0.94 -12.18
CA ARG A 245 -12.45 -2.36 -12.35
C ARG A 245 -11.67 -2.91 -11.14
N PRO A 246 -12.25 -3.73 -10.24
CA PRO A 246 -11.55 -4.20 -9.05
C PRO A 246 -10.38 -5.11 -9.41
N ILE A 247 -9.24 -4.84 -8.78
CA ILE A 247 -8.17 -5.82 -8.60
C ILE A 247 -8.50 -6.54 -7.30
N TYR A 248 -8.79 -7.84 -7.36
CA TYR A 248 -9.09 -8.62 -6.17
C TYR A 248 -7.81 -8.96 -5.41
N ASP A 249 -6.77 -9.44 -6.11
CA ASP A 249 -5.48 -9.77 -5.49
C ASP A 249 -4.34 -9.72 -6.53
N LYS A 250 -3.10 -9.57 -6.07
CA LYS A 250 -1.89 -9.76 -6.85
C LYS A 250 -0.84 -10.48 -6.01
N ALA A 251 -0.23 -11.53 -6.55
CA ALA A 251 0.88 -12.25 -5.92
C ALA A 251 2.00 -11.29 -5.49
N LYS A 252 2.26 -10.23 -6.27
CA LYS A 252 3.27 -9.22 -5.91
C LYS A 252 2.99 -8.47 -4.60
N HIS A 253 1.73 -8.36 -4.16
CA HIS A 253 1.38 -7.75 -2.87
C HIS A 253 1.85 -8.61 -1.69
N HIS A 254 2.14 -9.90 -1.94
CA HIS A 254 2.53 -10.88 -0.93
C HIS A 254 4.00 -11.29 -1.02
N ALA A 255 4.72 -10.82 -2.05
CA ALA A 255 6.08 -11.26 -2.35
C ALA A 255 7.05 -10.99 -1.18
N GLU A 256 6.91 -9.83 -0.54
CA GLU A 256 7.74 -9.43 0.60
C GLU A 256 7.48 -10.30 1.84
N THR A 257 6.22 -10.59 2.15
CA THR A 257 5.85 -11.47 3.27
C THR A 257 6.34 -12.91 3.08
N VAL A 258 6.30 -13.41 1.84
CA VAL A 258 6.83 -14.72 1.48
C VAL A 258 8.35 -14.77 1.63
N GLU A 259 9.04 -13.69 1.26
CA GLU A 259 10.48 -13.54 1.45
C GLU A 259 10.86 -13.46 2.94
N GLU A 260 10.10 -12.75 3.77
CA GLU A 260 10.27 -12.67 5.23
C GLU A 260 10.21 -14.07 5.88
N PHE A 261 9.25 -14.90 5.45
CA PHE A 261 9.14 -16.29 5.89
C PHE A 261 10.16 -17.23 5.25
N ARG A 262 11.03 -16.73 4.36
CA ARG A 262 12.00 -17.51 3.58
C ARG A 262 11.35 -18.65 2.81
N LEU A 263 10.16 -18.39 2.30
CA LEU A 263 9.38 -19.33 1.51
C LEU A 263 9.64 -19.11 0.01
N PRO A 264 9.40 -20.12 -0.84
CA PRO A 264 9.52 -19.94 -2.29
C PRO A 264 8.59 -18.82 -2.79
N HIS A 265 9.07 -17.95 -3.69
CA HIS A 265 8.29 -16.80 -4.21
C HIS A 265 6.92 -17.19 -4.77
N GLU A 266 6.79 -18.39 -5.34
CA GLU A 266 5.53 -18.94 -5.84
C GLU A 266 4.44 -19.02 -4.75
N ARG A 267 4.80 -19.07 -3.47
CA ARG A 267 3.85 -19.03 -2.35
C ARG A 267 3.06 -17.72 -2.28
N ALA A 268 3.54 -16.66 -2.92
CA ALA A 268 2.87 -15.36 -2.93
C ALA A 268 1.55 -15.40 -3.69
N GLY A 269 1.42 -16.30 -4.67
CA GLY A 269 0.17 -16.55 -5.38
C GLY A 269 -0.75 -17.55 -4.71
N MET A 270 -0.41 -18.12 -3.55
CA MET A 270 -1.12 -19.29 -3.01
C MET A 270 -2.59 -18.99 -2.70
N LEU A 271 -2.85 -17.92 -1.94
CA LEU A 271 -4.19 -17.50 -1.57
C LEU A 271 -5.09 -17.26 -2.80
N PRO A 272 -4.73 -16.39 -3.77
CA PRO A 272 -5.58 -16.18 -4.95
C PRO A 272 -5.63 -17.38 -5.89
N ALA A 273 -4.61 -18.23 -5.94
CA ALA A 273 -4.60 -19.40 -6.81
C ALA A 273 -5.69 -20.41 -6.48
N TYR A 274 -5.98 -20.66 -5.20
CA TYR A 274 -7.06 -21.58 -4.83
C TYR A 274 -8.43 -21.06 -5.26
N PHE A 275 -8.68 -19.75 -5.11
CA PHE A 275 -9.90 -19.13 -5.62
C PHE A 275 -9.98 -19.19 -7.14
N PHE A 276 -8.85 -18.97 -7.82
CA PHE A 276 -8.77 -19.06 -9.27
C PHE A 276 -9.03 -20.48 -9.78
N GLY A 277 -8.54 -21.51 -9.07
CA GLY A 277 -8.87 -22.91 -9.33
C GLY A 277 -10.37 -23.18 -9.26
N TRP A 278 -11.05 -22.66 -8.22
CA TRP A 278 -12.51 -22.75 -8.10
C TRP A 278 -13.23 -22.09 -9.29
N LEU A 279 -12.81 -20.88 -9.69
CA LEU A 279 -13.38 -20.18 -10.85
C LEU A 279 -13.24 -21.00 -12.14
N ILE A 280 -12.09 -21.64 -12.35
CA ILE A 280 -11.85 -22.52 -13.51
C ILE A 280 -12.80 -23.73 -13.47
N GLU A 281 -12.88 -24.43 -12.33
CA GLU A 281 -13.70 -25.65 -12.20
C GLU A 281 -15.20 -25.42 -12.33
N ARG A 282 -15.68 -24.23 -11.97
CA ARG A 282 -17.09 -23.86 -12.10
C ARG A 282 -17.39 -23.14 -13.42
N GLY A 283 -16.39 -22.97 -14.28
CA GLY A 283 -16.55 -22.32 -15.58
C GLY A 283 -16.93 -20.85 -15.46
N LEU A 284 -16.42 -20.16 -14.43
CA LEU A 284 -16.79 -18.80 -14.04
C LEU A 284 -15.83 -17.71 -14.59
N LEU A 285 -14.90 -18.09 -15.46
CA LEU A 285 -14.04 -17.12 -16.15
C LEU A 285 -14.77 -16.47 -17.33
N SER A 286 -14.39 -15.21 -17.63
CA SER A 286 -14.86 -14.49 -18.81
C SER A 286 -14.48 -15.23 -20.11
N PRO A 287 -15.24 -15.06 -21.20
CA PRO A 287 -14.91 -15.68 -22.49
C PRO A 287 -13.49 -15.36 -22.97
N GLU A 288 -13.05 -14.11 -22.78
CA GLU A 288 -11.73 -13.63 -23.18
C GLU A 288 -10.62 -14.31 -22.38
N CYS A 289 -10.77 -14.38 -21.05
CA CYS A 289 -9.79 -15.05 -20.18
C CYS A 289 -9.73 -16.56 -20.46
N ARG A 290 -10.89 -17.20 -20.69
CA ARG A 290 -10.96 -18.62 -21.07
C ARG A 290 -10.25 -18.89 -22.40
N ALA A 291 -10.44 -18.03 -23.39
CA ALA A 291 -9.77 -18.16 -24.69
C ALA A 291 -8.24 -17.98 -24.56
N GLN A 292 -7.80 -17.00 -23.76
CA GLN A 292 -6.38 -16.77 -23.51
C GLN A 292 -5.72 -17.95 -22.77
N LEU A 293 -6.44 -18.59 -21.85
CA LEU A 293 -5.92 -19.66 -20.99
C LEU A 293 -6.38 -21.06 -21.39
N GLU A 294 -6.85 -21.28 -22.62
CA GLU A 294 -7.43 -22.55 -23.06
C GLU A 294 -6.52 -23.75 -22.73
N ARG A 295 -5.24 -23.65 -23.08
CA ARG A 295 -4.25 -24.72 -22.83
C ARG A 295 -3.93 -24.91 -21.34
N PRO A 296 -3.56 -23.86 -20.56
CA PRO A 296 -3.38 -23.97 -19.11
C PRO A 296 -4.62 -24.52 -18.37
N ILE A 297 -5.83 -24.07 -18.73
CA ILE A 297 -7.08 -24.56 -18.14
C ILE A 297 -7.27 -26.04 -18.45
N ALA A 298 -7.07 -26.46 -19.69
CA ALA A 298 -7.19 -27.87 -20.05
C ALA A 298 -6.17 -28.75 -19.30
N ALA A 299 -4.94 -28.26 -19.10
CA ALA A 299 -3.93 -28.95 -18.29
C ALA A 299 -4.32 -29.02 -16.81
N TYR A 300 -4.87 -27.94 -16.25
CA TYR A 300 -5.37 -27.90 -14.89
C TYR A 300 -6.52 -28.87 -14.64
N LEU A 301 -7.51 -28.90 -15.54
CA LEU A 301 -8.66 -29.82 -15.43
C LEU A 301 -8.25 -31.30 -15.53
N ARG A 302 -7.15 -31.61 -16.23
CA ARG A 302 -6.53 -32.96 -16.25
C ARG A 302 -5.62 -33.23 -15.05
N ARG A 303 -5.40 -32.24 -14.19
CA ARG A 303 -4.45 -32.25 -13.06
C ARG A 303 -2.97 -32.36 -13.47
N ASP A 304 -2.65 -32.02 -14.72
CA ASP A 304 -1.29 -31.88 -15.22
C ASP A 304 -0.61 -30.58 -14.76
N MET A 305 -1.43 -29.60 -14.33
CA MET A 305 -1.01 -28.27 -13.88
C MET A 305 -1.79 -27.89 -12.61
N THR A 306 -1.16 -27.21 -11.67
CA THR A 306 -1.84 -26.71 -10.45
C THR A 306 -2.51 -25.37 -10.73
N ALA A 307 -3.51 -24.98 -9.92
CA ALA A 307 -4.14 -23.67 -10.07
C ALA A 307 -3.12 -22.54 -9.89
N LEU A 308 -2.12 -22.75 -9.03
CA LEU A 308 -1.00 -21.81 -8.83
C LEU A 308 -0.20 -21.59 -10.11
N ALA A 309 0.12 -22.66 -10.83
CA ALA A 309 0.84 -22.54 -12.09
C ALA A 309 -0.02 -21.80 -13.14
N VAL A 310 -1.32 -22.11 -13.26
CA VAL A 310 -2.22 -21.37 -14.17
C VAL A 310 -2.33 -19.90 -13.77
N PHE A 311 -2.36 -19.59 -12.48
CA PHE A 311 -2.45 -18.22 -11.99
C PHE A 311 -1.21 -17.38 -12.36
N TYR A 312 -0.04 -17.99 -12.49
CA TYR A 312 1.15 -17.30 -12.98
C TYR A 312 1.18 -17.11 -14.51
N GLU A 313 0.36 -17.82 -15.29
CA GLU A 313 0.15 -17.54 -16.72
C GLU A 313 -0.59 -16.22 -16.96
N VAL A 314 -1.21 -15.66 -15.92
CA VAL A 314 -1.86 -14.33 -15.89
C VAL A 314 -1.12 -13.35 -14.97
N ASP A 315 0.21 -13.47 -14.94
CA ASP A 315 1.12 -12.61 -14.17
C ASP A 315 0.85 -12.59 -12.66
N GLY A 316 0.12 -13.59 -12.13
CA GLY A 316 -0.24 -13.67 -10.72
C GLY A 316 -1.20 -12.56 -10.28
N VAL A 317 -2.09 -12.10 -11.17
CA VAL A 317 -3.06 -11.04 -10.91
C VAL A 317 -4.48 -11.57 -11.05
N LEU A 318 -5.33 -11.34 -10.05
CA LEU A 318 -6.77 -11.62 -10.11
C LEU A 318 -7.53 -10.29 -10.27
N THR A 319 -8.25 -10.14 -11.39
CA THR A 319 -9.01 -8.92 -11.72
C THR A 319 -10.39 -9.26 -12.22
N GLU A 320 -11.33 -8.32 -12.11
CA GLU A 320 -12.70 -8.54 -12.60
C GLU A 320 -12.81 -8.89 -14.08
N THR A 321 -11.88 -8.43 -14.92
CA THR A 321 -11.93 -8.69 -16.37
C THR A 321 -11.74 -10.16 -16.71
N MET A 322 -11.27 -10.95 -15.75
CA MET A 322 -11.05 -12.39 -15.89
C MET A 322 -12.29 -13.22 -15.51
N LEU A 323 -13.30 -12.62 -14.89
CA LEU A 323 -14.45 -13.29 -14.32
C LEU A 323 -15.72 -13.01 -15.15
N SER A 324 -16.67 -13.93 -15.15
CA SER A 324 -18.03 -13.64 -15.63
C SER A 324 -18.72 -12.61 -14.72
N GLU A 325 -19.80 -11.97 -15.18
CA GLU A 325 -20.56 -11.01 -14.38
C GLU A 325 -21.06 -11.60 -13.06
N GLU A 326 -21.60 -12.82 -13.10
CA GLU A 326 -22.05 -13.54 -11.90
C GLU A 326 -20.90 -13.77 -10.93
N ALA A 327 -19.75 -14.21 -11.45
CA ALA A 327 -18.57 -14.47 -10.64
C ALA A 327 -17.99 -13.20 -10.02
N ASN A 328 -18.04 -12.08 -10.74
CA ASN A 328 -17.66 -10.77 -10.21
C ASN A 328 -18.57 -10.33 -9.07
N ALA A 329 -19.88 -10.46 -9.21
CA ALA A 329 -20.83 -10.09 -8.17
C ALA A 329 -20.59 -10.90 -6.87
N PHE A 330 -20.31 -12.20 -7.01
CA PHE A 330 -19.98 -13.05 -5.87
C PHE A 330 -18.58 -12.74 -5.29
N ALA A 331 -17.56 -12.59 -6.14
CA ALA A 331 -16.19 -12.30 -5.71
C ALA A 331 -16.11 -10.96 -4.95
N LEU A 332 -16.86 -9.94 -5.38
CA LEU A 332 -16.91 -8.66 -4.66
C LEU A 332 -17.46 -8.82 -3.24
N ALA A 333 -18.49 -9.64 -3.04
CA ALA A 333 -19.10 -9.88 -1.73
C ALA A 333 -18.28 -10.81 -0.82
N TYR A 334 -17.65 -11.83 -1.41
CA TYR A 334 -17.02 -12.93 -0.67
C TYR A 334 -15.48 -12.83 -0.59
N TYR A 335 -14.82 -12.39 -1.66
CA TYR A 335 -13.37 -12.18 -1.70
C TYR A 335 -13.00 -10.79 -1.16
N GLY A 336 -13.76 -9.76 -1.58
CA GLY A 336 -13.52 -8.36 -1.23
C GLY A 336 -12.29 -7.75 -1.91
N PRO A 337 -12.18 -6.42 -2.04
CA PRO A 337 -10.98 -5.78 -2.58
C PRO A 337 -9.76 -6.05 -1.69
N GLY A 338 -8.64 -6.50 -2.27
CA GLY A 338 -7.41 -6.75 -1.50
C GLY A 338 -7.55 -7.86 -0.45
N SER A 339 -8.44 -8.83 -0.69
CA SER A 339 -8.67 -9.97 0.22
C SER A 339 -9.23 -9.57 1.59
N SER A 340 -10.02 -8.49 1.65
CA SER A 340 -10.68 -8.03 2.88
C SER A 340 -11.98 -8.78 3.23
N GLY A 341 -12.43 -9.68 2.36
CA GLY A 341 -13.66 -10.46 2.54
C GLY A 341 -13.46 -11.75 3.35
N PRO A 342 -14.56 -12.48 3.64
CA PRO A 342 -14.53 -13.73 4.42
C PRO A 342 -13.69 -14.86 3.80
N TYR A 343 -13.28 -14.73 2.52
CA TYR A 343 -12.46 -15.72 1.84
C TYR A 343 -11.15 -16.06 2.57
N VAL A 344 -10.46 -15.08 3.15
CA VAL A 344 -9.17 -15.31 3.84
C VAL A 344 -9.36 -16.19 5.07
N GLU A 345 -10.44 -15.98 5.83
CA GLU A 345 -10.77 -16.78 7.00
C GLU A 345 -11.08 -18.23 6.59
N ASP A 346 -11.94 -18.42 5.58
CA ASP A 346 -12.27 -19.75 5.05
C ASP A 346 -11.00 -20.46 4.48
N PHE A 347 -10.10 -19.72 3.85
CA PHE A 347 -8.81 -20.25 3.40
C PHE A 347 -7.94 -20.71 4.58
N MET A 348 -7.81 -19.88 5.62
CA MET A 348 -7.01 -20.20 6.80
C MET A 348 -7.56 -21.41 7.56
N GLU A 349 -8.89 -21.54 7.66
CA GLU A 349 -9.54 -22.69 8.29
C GLU A 349 -9.36 -23.99 7.51
N VAL A 350 -9.46 -23.92 6.18
CA VAL A 350 -9.52 -25.13 5.33
C VAL A 350 -8.14 -25.55 4.83
N VAL A 351 -7.33 -24.61 4.37
CA VAL A 351 -6.08 -24.87 3.65
C VAL A 351 -4.85 -24.66 4.53
N ALA A 352 -4.90 -23.70 5.46
CA ALA A 352 -3.77 -23.37 6.33
C ALA A 352 -4.02 -23.57 7.83
N PRO A 353 -4.74 -24.63 8.27
CA PRO A 353 -5.12 -24.78 9.67
C PRO A 353 -3.88 -24.93 10.56
N GLY A 354 -3.75 -24.04 11.55
CA GLY A 354 -2.64 -24.05 12.50
C GLY A 354 -1.29 -23.63 11.91
N LEU A 355 -1.26 -23.16 10.65
CA LEU A 355 -0.05 -22.60 10.06
C LEU A 355 0.16 -21.15 10.52
N ALA A 356 1.42 -20.73 10.54
CA ALA A 356 1.80 -19.38 10.97
C ALA A 356 1.27 -18.26 10.04
N SER A 357 1.01 -18.58 8.77
CA SER A 357 0.35 -17.68 7.82
C SER A 357 -0.19 -18.46 6.62
N GLN A 358 -1.06 -17.84 5.82
CA GLN A 358 -1.60 -18.39 4.57
C GLN A 358 -0.50 -18.78 3.57
N PHE A 359 0.68 -18.16 3.65
CA PHE A 359 1.79 -18.41 2.72
C PHE A 359 2.56 -19.69 3.01
N HIS A 360 2.44 -20.22 4.24
CA HIS A 360 3.03 -21.52 4.61
C HIS A 360 2.27 -22.70 4.02
N ALA A 361 1.06 -22.47 3.48
CA ALA A 361 0.28 -23.49 2.81
C ALA A 361 1.02 -24.01 1.57
N THR A 362 0.90 -25.31 1.34
CA THR A 362 1.37 -25.95 0.12
C THR A 362 0.20 -26.28 -0.79
N TYR A 363 0.36 -26.10 -2.10
CA TYR A 363 -0.71 -26.45 -3.02
C TYR A 363 -0.93 -27.98 -3.05
N ASP A 364 -2.16 -28.40 -2.81
CA ASP A 364 -2.60 -29.77 -2.97
C ASP A 364 -4.09 -29.86 -3.38
N TRP A 365 -4.43 -30.94 -4.07
CA TRP A 365 -5.76 -31.14 -4.65
C TRP A 365 -6.85 -31.43 -3.61
N ASN A 366 -6.50 -31.96 -2.44
CA ASN A 366 -7.48 -32.24 -1.40
C ASN A 366 -7.95 -30.94 -0.74
N SER A 367 -7.00 -30.06 -0.40
CA SER A 367 -7.30 -28.70 0.07
C SER A 367 -8.09 -27.91 -0.97
N GLN A 368 -7.79 -28.08 -2.26
CA GLN A 368 -8.54 -27.43 -3.34
C GLN A 368 -10.00 -27.90 -3.34
N ALA A 369 -10.24 -29.20 -3.27
CA ALA A 369 -11.59 -29.75 -3.23
C ALA A 369 -12.38 -29.30 -1.98
N LEU A 370 -11.73 -29.30 -0.80
CA LEU A 370 -12.36 -28.86 0.45
C LEU A 370 -12.72 -27.37 0.41
N LEU A 371 -11.81 -26.53 -0.07
CA LEU A 371 -12.06 -25.10 -0.18
C LEU A 371 -13.13 -24.82 -1.26
N ASN A 372 -13.14 -25.56 -2.37
CA ASN A 372 -14.19 -25.46 -3.39
C ASN A 372 -15.57 -25.74 -2.79
N ALA A 373 -15.71 -26.78 -1.96
CA ALA A 373 -16.97 -27.09 -1.29
C ALA A 373 -17.41 -25.97 -0.33
N ARG A 374 -16.46 -25.35 0.39
CA ARG A 374 -16.74 -24.18 1.25
C ARG A 374 -17.22 -22.99 0.42
N ILE A 375 -16.54 -22.67 -0.68
CA ILE A 375 -16.90 -21.56 -1.56
C ILE A 375 -18.28 -21.81 -2.21
N ASP A 376 -18.57 -23.05 -2.63
CA ASP A 376 -19.88 -23.42 -3.18
C ASP A 376 -21.01 -23.19 -2.16
N SER A 377 -20.80 -23.55 -0.89
CA SER A 377 -21.75 -23.27 0.19
C SER A 377 -21.96 -21.76 0.38
N ARG A 378 -20.88 -20.99 0.42
CA ARG A 378 -20.93 -19.52 0.58
C ARG A 378 -21.66 -18.85 -0.59
N ARG A 379 -21.43 -19.33 -1.82
CA ARG A 379 -22.12 -18.85 -3.02
C ARG A 379 -23.61 -19.18 -2.98
N ALA A 380 -23.98 -20.39 -2.57
CA ALA A 380 -25.38 -20.79 -2.47
C ALA A 380 -26.13 -19.94 -1.42
N ASP A 381 -25.51 -19.66 -0.28
CA ASP A 381 -26.12 -18.80 0.73
C ASP A 381 -26.21 -17.34 0.27
N TRP A 382 -25.17 -16.83 -0.39
CA TRP A 382 -25.20 -15.51 -1.02
C TRP A 382 -26.30 -15.38 -2.09
N GLN A 383 -26.53 -16.41 -2.91
CA GLN A 383 -27.60 -16.42 -3.91
C GLN A 383 -28.99 -16.31 -3.25
N LYS A 384 -29.24 -17.05 -2.16
CA LYS A 384 -30.51 -16.96 -1.42
C LYS A 384 -30.78 -15.55 -0.89
N THR A 385 -29.76 -14.86 -0.39
CA THR A 385 -29.89 -13.47 0.11
C THR A 385 -30.21 -12.43 -0.96
N ARG A 386 -30.21 -12.81 -2.24
CA ARG A 386 -30.57 -11.93 -3.37
C ARG A 386 -31.95 -12.23 -3.96
N GLU A 387 -32.56 -13.35 -3.57
CA GLU A 387 -33.90 -13.76 -4.00
C GLU A 387 -35.01 -13.26 -3.05
N ASP A 388 -34.63 -12.91 -1.82
CA ASP A 388 -35.43 -12.15 -0.84
C ASP A 388 -35.24 -10.63 -1.02
#